data_AF-A0A5C7MRH6-F1
#
_entry.id   AF-A0A5C7MRH6-F1
#
_cell.length_a   1.000
_cell.length_b   1.000
_cell.length_c   1.000
_cell.angle_alpha   90.00
_cell.angle_beta   90.00
_cell.angle_gamma   90.00
#
_symmetry.space_group_name_H-M   'P 1'
#
loop_
_entity.id
_entity.type
_entity.pdbx_description
1 polymer ?
#
loop_
_entity_poly.entity_id
_entity_poly.type
_entity_poly.pdbx_seq_one_letter_code
_entity_poly.pdbx_strand_id
1 'polypeptide(L)'
;MRTQLITSRLAALMFAPLLVVACGQDGAGGSGEFVTIPLCSGADQVLSTNQDGQLICKALPPGAAALPDCKKYSEALTADGSKVFCTARNNESQASKDALDKLEQSEILIKEYQTKINSLGGPSGPAPRAVYCGQYTAAQNPNGAISDAGVTGVFAAATLCRKVANCNPNTAKMCTVYDMYHSVATGAVTAATNITQSWVHMSAWQHNRTAGATPNNGLNDNCGGWTYPTGDLQWYGTTVEWKAAQTGPKALHFPSGPGVVGCAQRFPIACCN
;
A
#
# COMPACT_ATOMS: atom_id res chain seq x y z
N MET A 1 4.23 -4.35 46.95
CA MET A 1 4.29 -3.28 45.94
C MET A 1 4.09 -3.90 44.57
N ARG A 2 3.14 -3.36 43.80
CA ARG A 2 2.61 -3.91 42.55
C ARG A 2 3.64 -3.89 41.43
N THR A 3 3.70 -5.01 40.72
CA THR A 3 4.30 -5.22 39.41
C THR A 3 3.63 -4.29 38.38
N GLN A 4 4.42 -3.42 37.72
CA GLN A 4 3.97 -2.62 36.57
C GLN A 4 4.57 -3.21 35.29
N LEU A 5 3.70 -3.68 34.40
CA LEU A 5 3.95 -3.88 32.98
C LEU A 5 2.93 -3.00 32.25
N ILE A 6 3.38 -1.83 31.77
CA ILE A 6 2.58 -0.91 30.97
C ILE A 6 2.99 -1.13 29.51
N THR A 7 2.25 -1.99 28.81
CA THR A 7 2.23 -2.01 27.35
C THR A 7 1.20 -0.99 26.88
N SER A 8 1.69 0.17 26.45
CA SER A 8 0.91 1.22 25.80
C SER A 8 0.51 0.78 24.39
N ARG A 9 -0.72 0.29 24.21
CA ARG A 9 -1.40 0.35 22.91
C ARG A 9 -2.40 1.50 22.96
N LEU A 10 -2.24 2.44 22.03
CA LEU A 10 -3.12 3.58 21.84
C LEU A 10 -4.58 3.09 21.74
N ALA A 11 -5.40 3.56 22.68
CA ALA A 11 -6.84 3.43 22.62
C ALA A 11 -7.38 4.40 21.56
N ALA A 12 -7.72 3.87 20.38
CA ALA A 12 -8.61 4.55 19.45
C ALA A 12 -10.04 4.39 19.99
N LEU A 13 -10.48 5.36 20.79
CA LEU A 13 -11.89 5.58 21.11
C LEU A 13 -12.59 6.05 19.83
N MET A 14 -13.06 5.11 19.01
CA MET A 14 -14.10 5.41 18.02
C MET A 14 -15.45 5.14 18.68
N PHE A 15 -16.17 6.24 18.92
CA PHE A 15 -17.59 6.25 19.19
C PHE A 15 -18.32 5.48 18.08
N ALA A 16 -18.76 4.26 18.39
CA ALA A 16 -19.85 3.64 17.66
C ALA A 16 -21.11 4.48 17.91
N PRO A 17 -21.78 5.00 16.89
CA PRO A 17 -23.18 5.38 17.05
C PRO A 17 -23.97 4.09 17.23
N LEU A 18 -24.26 3.78 18.49
CA LEU A 18 -25.40 2.96 18.90
C LEU A 18 -26.68 3.59 18.32
N LEU A 19 -27.04 3.19 17.10
CA LEU A 19 -28.42 3.22 16.62
C LEU A 19 -28.70 1.92 15.87
N VAL A 20 -28.59 0.81 16.60
CA VAL A 20 -29.51 -0.30 16.40
C VAL A 20 -30.84 0.17 17.02
N VAL A 21 -31.68 0.79 16.22
CA VAL A 21 -33.12 0.56 16.37
C VAL A 21 -33.45 -0.41 15.25
N ALA A 22 -33.33 -1.69 15.58
CA ALA A 22 -34.02 -2.72 14.85
C ALA A 22 -35.51 -2.36 14.82
N CYS A 23 -36.13 -2.40 13.65
CA CYS A 23 -37.54 -2.79 13.57
C CYS A 23 -37.60 -4.26 14.03
N GLY A 24 -37.62 -4.44 15.35
CA GLY A 24 -37.50 -5.71 16.04
C GLY A 24 -37.85 -5.53 17.51
N GLN A 25 -39.12 -5.18 17.73
CA GLN A 25 -39.93 -5.16 18.97
C GLN A 25 -39.34 -4.55 20.25
N ASP A 26 -39.99 -3.48 20.74
CA ASP A 26 -40.60 -3.51 22.08
C ASP A 26 -41.78 -2.53 22.14
N GLY A 27 -42.91 -3.05 22.60
CA GLY A 27 -44.17 -2.34 22.69
C GLY A 27 -44.26 -1.43 23.91
N ALA A 28 -44.76 -0.21 23.65
CA ALA A 28 -45.69 0.57 24.45
C ALA A 28 -45.92 1.89 23.67
N GLY A 29 -47.07 2.21 23.06
CA GLY A 29 -48.38 1.59 23.04
C GLY A 29 -49.19 2.25 21.91
N GLY A 30 -49.94 1.43 21.17
CA GLY A 30 -50.76 1.84 20.03
C GLY A 30 -51.18 0.60 19.25
N SER A 31 -52.33 0.03 19.62
CA SER A 31 -52.86 -1.24 19.14
C SER A 31 -53.05 -1.26 17.61
N GLY A 32 -52.23 -2.04 16.91
CA GLY A 32 -52.40 -2.35 15.50
C GLY A 32 -51.61 -3.61 15.16
N GLU A 33 -52.31 -4.61 14.66
CA GLU A 33 -51.77 -5.91 14.23
C GLU A 33 -50.65 -5.70 13.20
N PHE A 34 -49.40 -6.04 13.56
CA PHE A 34 -48.27 -5.88 12.63
C PHE A 34 -48.28 -7.03 11.62
N VAL A 35 -48.55 -6.71 10.35
CA VAL A 35 -48.43 -7.66 9.24
C VAL A 35 -46.98 -8.10 9.12
N THR A 36 -46.73 -9.40 9.25
CA THR A 36 -45.39 -9.98 9.05
C THR A 36 -45.06 -9.97 7.56
N ILE A 37 -44.08 -9.18 7.14
CA ILE A 37 -43.67 -9.06 5.73
C ILE A 37 -42.53 -10.06 5.46
N PRO A 38 -42.71 -11.07 4.60
CA PRO A 38 -41.63 -11.99 4.25
C PRO A 38 -40.54 -11.30 3.41
N LEU A 39 -39.27 -11.63 3.69
CA LEU A 39 -38.13 -11.21 2.89
C LEU A 39 -37.94 -12.14 1.69
N CYS A 40 -38.18 -11.65 0.48
CA CYS A 40 -37.94 -12.41 -0.75
C CYS A 40 -36.43 -12.41 -1.06
N SER A 41 -35.78 -13.56 -0.89
CA SER A 41 -34.32 -13.70 -1.02
C SER A 41 -33.86 -14.16 -2.41
N GLY A 42 -34.78 -14.53 -3.30
CA GLY A 42 -34.45 -14.91 -4.68
C GLY A 42 -34.28 -13.69 -5.58
N ALA A 43 -33.25 -13.69 -6.44
CA ALA A 43 -32.95 -12.61 -7.39
C ALA A 43 -34.12 -12.26 -8.34
N ASP A 44 -35.03 -13.22 -8.56
CA ASP A 44 -36.20 -13.08 -9.42
C ASP A 44 -37.52 -13.17 -8.62
N GLN A 45 -37.53 -12.83 -7.34
CA GLN A 45 -38.73 -12.90 -6.49
C GLN A 45 -39.21 -11.52 -6.05
N VAL A 46 -40.52 -11.30 -6.16
CA VAL A 46 -41.20 -10.07 -5.72
C VAL A 46 -42.26 -10.38 -4.68
N LEU A 47 -42.52 -9.41 -3.79
CA LEU A 47 -43.61 -9.49 -2.83
C LEU A 47 -44.95 -9.32 -3.55
N SER A 48 -45.90 -10.23 -3.31
CA SER A 48 -47.23 -10.25 -3.90
C SER A 48 -48.25 -10.72 -2.86
N THR A 49 -49.55 -10.57 -3.10
CA THR A 49 -50.60 -11.07 -2.21
C THR A 49 -51.20 -12.36 -2.75
N ASN A 50 -51.48 -13.33 -1.87
CA ASN A 50 -52.27 -14.51 -2.23
C ASN A 50 -53.77 -14.19 -2.29
N GLN A 51 -54.60 -15.19 -2.65
CA GLN A 51 -56.06 -15.02 -2.77
C GLN A 51 -56.74 -14.64 -1.44
N ASP A 52 -56.08 -14.90 -0.30
CA ASP A 52 -56.53 -14.57 1.05
C ASP A 52 -55.95 -13.23 1.56
N GLY A 53 -55.24 -12.48 0.70
CA GLY A 53 -54.66 -11.17 1.03
C GLY A 53 -53.34 -11.22 1.82
N GLN A 54 -52.75 -12.40 2.03
CA GLN A 54 -51.47 -12.55 2.72
C GLN A 54 -50.29 -12.26 1.80
N LEU A 55 -49.24 -11.62 2.33
CA LEU A 55 -48.00 -11.33 1.60
C LEU A 55 -47.18 -12.60 1.38
N ILE A 56 -46.85 -12.89 0.11
CA ILE A 56 -46.05 -14.03 -0.35
C ILE A 56 -44.96 -13.58 -1.33
N CYS A 57 -43.88 -14.34 -1.44
CA CYS A 57 -42.86 -14.13 -2.47
C CYS A 57 -43.19 -14.92 -3.73
N LYS A 58 -43.30 -14.25 -4.87
CA LYS A 58 -43.64 -14.84 -6.17
C LYS A 58 -42.54 -14.59 -7.19
N ALA A 59 -42.24 -15.60 -8.02
CA ALA A 59 -41.26 -15.48 -9.09
C ALA A 59 -41.74 -14.50 -10.19
N LEU A 60 -40.83 -13.69 -10.72
CA LEU A 60 -41.06 -12.83 -11.87
C LEU A 60 -41.30 -13.69 -13.13
N PRO A 61 -42.30 -13.38 -13.98
CA PRO A 61 -42.48 -14.06 -15.25
C PRO A 61 -41.25 -13.88 -16.16
N PRO A 62 -40.87 -14.88 -16.95
CA PRO A 62 -39.76 -14.75 -17.89
C PRO A 62 -40.03 -13.61 -18.89
N GLY A 63 -39.13 -12.63 -18.95
CA GLY A 63 -39.25 -11.42 -19.80
C GLY A 63 -39.63 -10.13 -19.05
N ALA A 64 -39.76 -10.15 -17.72
CA ALA A 64 -39.98 -8.94 -16.93
C ALA A 64 -38.76 -8.00 -16.98
N ALA A 65 -39.01 -6.71 -17.29
CA ALA A 65 -37.99 -5.67 -17.32
C ALA A 65 -37.27 -5.54 -15.97
N ALA A 66 -35.97 -5.23 -16.00
CA ALA A 66 -35.17 -4.98 -14.81
C ALA A 66 -35.87 -3.95 -13.90
N LEU A 67 -36.01 -4.29 -12.62
CA LEU A 67 -36.60 -3.38 -11.63
C LEU A 67 -35.67 -2.17 -11.45
N PRO A 68 -36.21 -0.94 -11.36
CA PRO A 68 -35.39 0.22 -11.08
C PRO A 68 -34.73 0.10 -9.70
N ASP A 69 -33.45 0.47 -9.61
CA ASP A 69 -32.68 0.47 -8.38
C ASP A 69 -33.01 1.74 -7.57
N CYS A 70 -33.83 1.59 -6.55
CA CYS A 70 -34.27 2.71 -5.71
C CYS A 70 -33.19 3.07 -4.70
N LYS A 71 -33.09 4.36 -4.35
CA LYS A 71 -32.19 4.80 -3.27
C LYS A 71 -32.43 3.99 -2.01
N LYS A 72 -31.36 3.38 -1.50
CA LYS A 72 -31.42 2.32 -0.47
C LYS A 72 -32.17 2.76 0.79
N TYR A 73 -32.03 4.03 1.15
CA TYR A 73 -32.52 4.57 2.41
C TYR A 73 -33.73 5.50 2.29
N SER A 74 -33.93 6.16 1.14
CA SER A 74 -34.98 7.17 0.97
C SER A 74 -36.13 6.74 0.04
N GLU A 75 -35.95 5.69 -0.76
CA GLU A 75 -36.93 5.27 -1.77
C GLU A 75 -37.34 3.80 -1.64
N ALA A 76 -38.58 3.50 -2.02
CA ALA A 76 -39.15 2.18 -2.13
C ALA A 76 -39.73 1.98 -3.52
N LEU A 77 -39.62 0.74 -3.98
CA LEU A 77 -40.22 0.30 -5.22
C LEU A 77 -41.74 0.21 -5.05
N THR A 78 -42.50 0.89 -5.89
CA THR A 78 -43.96 0.88 -5.93
C THR A 78 -44.47 0.64 -7.35
N ALA A 79 -45.76 0.34 -7.50
CA ALA A 79 -46.39 0.15 -8.81
C ALA A 79 -47.74 0.86 -8.88
N ASP A 80 -48.03 1.51 -10.01
CA ASP A 80 -49.34 2.14 -10.29
C ASP A 80 -50.34 1.20 -11.00
N GLY A 81 -50.01 -0.10 -11.04
CA GLY A 81 -50.76 -1.13 -11.76
C GLY A 81 -50.38 -1.25 -13.25
N SER A 82 -49.58 -0.33 -13.80
CA SER A 82 -49.10 -0.37 -15.20
C SER A 82 -47.57 -0.36 -15.30
N LYS A 83 -46.87 0.25 -14.34
CA LYS A 83 -45.42 0.38 -14.29
C LYS A 83 -44.92 0.31 -12.85
N VAL A 84 -43.66 -0.11 -12.70
CA VAL A 84 -42.94 -0.12 -11.43
C VAL A 84 -41.99 1.08 -11.39
N PHE A 85 -41.97 1.83 -10.29
CA PHE A 85 -41.13 3.02 -10.11
C PHE A 85 -40.71 3.20 -8.65
N CYS A 86 -39.66 3.99 -8.41
CA CYS A 86 -39.20 4.34 -7.07
C CYS A 86 -39.97 5.55 -6.55
N THR A 87 -40.51 5.45 -5.34
CA THR A 87 -41.17 6.54 -4.62
C THR A 87 -40.55 6.70 -3.25
N ALA A 88 -40.68 7.88 -2.62
CA ALA A 88 -40.16 8.08 -1.27
C ALA A 88 -40.82 7.11 -0.28
N ARG A 89 -40.03 6.50 0.62
CA ARG A 89 -40.50 5.47 1.58
C ARG A 89 -41.59 5.95 2.54
N ASN A 90 -41.77 7.26 2.71
CA ASN A 90 -42.66 7.86 3.69
C ASN A 90 -42.97 9.35 3.37
N ASN A 91 -44.00 9.91 4.01
CA ASN A 91 -44.27 11.35 4.09
C ASN A 91 -43.30 12.04 5.07
N GLU A 92 -41.99 11.81 4.91
CA GLU A 92 -40.98 12.32 5.85
C GLU A 92 -40.72 13.80 5.66
N SER A 93 -40.37 14.47 6.75
CA SER A 93 -39.86 15.83 6.71
C SER A 93 -38.64 15.92 5.79
N GLN A 94 -38.47 17.05 5.10
CA GLN A 94 -37.33 17.27 4.20
C GLN A 94 -35.98 17.01 4.90
N ALA A 95 -35.87 17.35 6.19
CA ALA A 95 -34.67 17.14 6.98
C ALA A 95 -34.27 15.65 7.11
N SER A 96 -35.24 14.75 7.22
CA SER A 96 -34.99 13.30 7.29
C SER A 96 -34.49 12.76 5.95
N LYS A 97 -35.07 13.23 4.83
CA LYS A 97 -34.63 12.87 3.48
C LYS A 97 -33.19 13.33 3.22
N ASP A 98 -32.87 14.58 3.60
CA ASP A 98 -31.52 15.13 3.44
C ASP A 98 -30.50 14.37 4.28
N ALA A 99 -30.87 13.88 5.47
CA ALA A 99 -29.99 13.08 6.32
C ALA A 99 -29.73 11.68 5.72
N LEU A 100 -30.75 11.04 5.16
CA LEU A 100 -30.63 9.73 4.51
C LEU A 100 -29.80 9.80 3.21
N ASP A 101 -30.02 10.84 2.39
CA ASP A 101 -29.22 11.09 1.19
C ASP A 101 -27.74 11.38 1.54
N LYS A 102 -27.48 12.11 2.65
CA LYS A 102 -26.11 12.33 3.14
C LYS A 102 -25.45 11.03 3.63
N LEU A 103 -26.19 10.12 4.23
CA LEU A 103 -25.66 8.81 4.63
C LEU A 103 -25.28 7.97 3.42
N GLU A 104 -26.12 7.94 2.38
CA GLU A 104 -25.84 7.24 1.12
C GLU A 104 -24.61 7.83 0.42
N GLN A 105 -24.52 9.16 0.33
CA GLN A 105 -23.34 9.83 -0.21
C GLN A 105 -22.07 9.54 0.60
N SER A 106 -22.19 9.46 1.93
CA SER A 106 -21.05 9.12 2.80
C SER A 106 -20.57 7.68 2.55
N GLU A 107 -21.46 6.72 2.36
CA GLU A 107 -21.09 5.34 2.00
C GLU A 107 -20.36 5.26 0.65
N ILE A 108 -20.81 6.03 -0.35
CA ILE A 108 -20.15 6.13 -1.66
C ILE A 108 -18.75 6.73 -1.50
N LEU A 109 -18.62 7.85 -0.79
CA LEU A 109 -17.34 8.51 -0.52
C LEU A 109 -16.35 7.60 0.20
N ILE A 110 -16.82 6.81 1.18
CA ILE A 110 -15.96 5.84 1.90
C ILE A 110 -15.43 4.78 0.93
N LYS A 111 -16.26 4.22 0.05
CA LYS A 111 -15.84 3.23 -0.95
C LYS A 111 -14.86 3.83 -1.98
N GLU A 112 -15.08 5.07 -2.40
CA GLU A 112 -14.16 5.78 -3.28
C GLU A 112 -12.81 6.04 -2.62
N TYR A 113 -12.81 6.46 -1.34
CA TYR A 113 -11.56 6.66 -0.61
C TYR A 113 -10.81 5.35 -0.39
N GLN A 114 -11.51 4.26 -0.09
CA GLN A 114 -10.91 2.92 -0.05
C GLN A 114 -10.21 2.58 -1.38
N THR A 115 -10.88 2.85 -2.50
CA THR A 115 -10.34 2.60 -3.84
C THR A 115 -9.13 3.48 -4.16
N LYS A 116 -9.20 4.77 -3.82
CA LYS A 116 -8.08 5.71 -3.98
C LYS A 116 -6.89 5.30 -3.10
N ILE A 117 -7.11 4.93 -1.84
CA ILE A 117 -6.07 4.43 -0.94
C ILE A 117 -5.41 3.17 -1.54
N ASN A 118 -6.20 2.21 -2.01
CA ASN A 118 -5.69 0.99 -2.67
C ASN A 118 -4.90 1.26 -3.96
N SER A 119 -5.17 2.38 -4.64
CA SER A 119 -4.40 2.80 -5.82
C SER A 119 -3.07 3.47 -5.48
N LEU A 120 -2.92 4.02 -4.26
CA LEU A 120 -1.72 4.72 -3.80
C LEU A 120 -0.71 3.81 -3.07
N GLY A 121 -1.21 2.74 -2.47
CA GLY A 121 -0.46 1.56 -2.07
C GLY A 121 -1.49 0.44 -2.10
N GLY A 122 -1.15 -0.73 -2.65
CA GLY A 122 -2.10 -1.84 -2.80
C GLY A 122 -2.85 -2.19 -1.50
N PRO A 123 -3.72 -3.21 -1.48
CA PRO A 123 -4.49 -3.58 -0.28
C PRO A 123 -3.67 -3.82 1.02
N SER A 124 -2.34 -3.88 0.91
CA SER A 124 -1.33 -3.96 1.98
C SER A 124 -0.66 -2.63 2.38
N GLY A 125 -1.11 -1.48 1.87
CA GLY A 125 -0.43 -0.18 2.02
C GLY A 125 0.77 0.00 1.06
N PRO A 126 1.56 1.08 1.22
CA PRO A 126 2.81 1.24 0.48
C PRO A 126 3.70 0.01 0.67
N ALA A 127 4.37 -0.46 -0.38
CA ALA A 127 5.29 -1.58 -0.24
C ALA A 127 6.26 -1.31 0.93
N PRO A 128 6.49 -2.29 1.83
CA PRO A 128 7.44 -2.11 2.92
C PRO A 128 8.78 -1.67 2.31
N ARG A 129 9.35 -0.60 2.86
CA ARG A 129 10.67 -0.13 2.43
C ARG A 129 11.69 -1.23 2.70
N ALA A 130 12.61 -1.42 1.76
CA ALA A 130 13.53 -2.53 1.86
C ALA A 130 14.48 -2.34 3.05
N VAL A 131 14.82 -3.42 3.74
CA VAL A 131 15.72 -3.43 4.90
C VAL A 131 16.98 -4.22 4.61
N TYR A 132 18.12 -3.76 5.13
CA TYR A 132 19.43 -4.38 4.95
C TYR A 132 19.41 -5.84 5.42
N CYS A 133 19.87 -6.73 4.55
CA CYS A 133 19.89 -8.16 4.77
C CYS A 133 21.30 -8.77 4.65
N GLY A 134 22.29 -8.01 4.15
CA GLY A 134 23.69 -8.45 4.12
C GLY A 134 24.51 -7.78 3.02
N GLN A 135 25.67 -8.36 2.74
CA GLN A 135 26.56 -7.94 1.66
C GLN A 135 26.82 -9.08 0.69
N TYR A 136 26.70 -8.80 -0.60
CA TYR A 136 27.28 -9.67 -1.62
C TYR A 136 28.79 -9.43 -1.66
N THR A 137 29.56 -10.52 -1.49
CA THR A 137 31.02 -10.51 -1.53
C THR A 137 31.51 -11.57 -2.51
N ALA A 138 32.62 -11.30 -3.18
CA ALA A 138 33.28 -12.24 -4.08
C ALA A 138 34.81 -12.12 -3.94
N ALA A 139 35.56 -13.13 -4.41
CA ALA A 139 37.03 -13.10 -4.43
C ALA A 139 37.57 -11.85 -5.14
N GLN A 140 36.85 -11.40 -6.16
CA GLN A 140 37.01 -10.09 -6.78
C GLN A 140 35.65 -9.40 -6.76
N ASN A 141 35.48 -8.46 -5.82
CA ASN A 141 34.25 -7.72 -5.71
C ASN A 141 33.93 -6.94 -7.01
N PRO A 142 32.64 -6.65 -7.28
CA PRO A 142 32.23 -5.90 -8.46
C PRO A 142 32.83 -4.49 -8.47
N ASN A 143 33.14 -3.99 -9.67
CA ASN A 143 33.43 -2.58 -9.91
C ASN A 143 32.16 -1.86 -10.37
N GLY A 144 32.30 -0.64 -10.90
CA GLY A 144 31.21 0.18 -11.40
C GLY A 144 30.47 -0.38 -12.63
N ALA A 145 30.91 -1.47 -13.26
CA ALA A 145 30.15 -2.22 -14.27
C ALA A 145 29.69 -3.56 -13.70
N ILE A 146 28.65 -3.51 -12.88
CA ILE A 146 28.17 -4.69 -12.17
C ILE A 146 27.47 -5.60 -13.18
N SER A 147 27.98 -6.82 -13.35
CA SER A 147 27.44 -7.79 -14.32
C SER A 147 27.14 -9.13 -13.66
N ASP A 148 26.04 -9.74 -14.08
CA ASP A 148 25.61 -11.07 -13.67
C ASP A 148 24.54 -11.58 -14.64
N ALA A 149 24.45 -12.90 -14.83
CA ALA A 149 23.44 -13.54 -15.67
C ALA A 149 23.27 -12.92 -17.08
N GLY A 150 24.37 -12.44 -17.69
CA GLY A 150 24.37 -11.89 -19.04
C GLY A 150 23.89 -10.44 -19.18
N VAL A 151 23.62 -9.74 -18.07
CA VAL A 151 23.25 -8.32 -18.07
C VAL A 151 24.16 -7.51 -17.15
N THR A 152 24.18 -6.19 -17.36
CA THR A 152 24.97 -5.23 -16.56
C THR A 152 24.04 -4.18 -15.97
N GLY A 153 24.38 -3.61 -14.82
CA GLY A 153 23.65 -2.51 -14.19
C GLY A 153 22.93 -2.90 -12.90
N VAL A 154 21.88 -2.13 -12.57
CA VAL A 154 21.06 -2.34 -11.35
C VAL A 154 20.42 -3.73 -11.30
N PHE A 155 19.98 -4.28 -12.44
CA PHE A 155 19.40 -5.63 -12.47
C PHE A 155 20.44 -6.69 -12.08
N ALA A 156 21.65 -6.61 -12.64
CA ALA A 156 22.74 -7.51 -12.28
C ALA A 156 23.06 -7.43 -10.78
N ALA A 157 23.11 -6.20 -10.24
CA ALA A 157 23.29 -6.01 -8.81
C ALA A 157 22.18 -6.68 -7.96
N ALA A 158 20.92 -6.64 -8.41
CA ALA A 158 19.84 -7.35 -7.75
C ALA A 158 20.03 -8.88 -7.81
N THR A 159 20.41 -9.43 -8.96
CA THR A 159 20.71 -10.87 -9.09
C THR A 159 21.85 -11.31 -8.18
N LEU A 160 22.89 -10.49 -8.01
CA LEU A 160 23.95 -10.74 -7.04
C LEU A 160 23.44 -10.69 -5.59
N CYS A 161 22.59 -9.72 -5.26
CA CYS A 161 22.01 -9.62 -3.91
C CYS A 161 21.11 -10.81 -3.55
N ARG A 162 20.42 -11.40 -4.54
CA ARG A 162 19.62 -12.63 -4.36
C ARG A 162 20.47 -13.86 -4.02
N LYS A 163 21.79 -13.81 -4.23
CA LYS A 163 22.74 -14.87 -3.86
C LYS A 163 23.24 -14.75 -2.41
N VAL A 164 22.90 -13.69 -1.69
CA VAL A 164 23.29 -13.50 -0.28
C VAL A 164 22.39 -14.34 0.62
N ALA A 165 22.98 -15.21 1.45
CA ALA A 165 22.25 -16.21 2.22
C ALA A 165 21.14 -15.65 3.14
N ASN A 166 21.36 -14.47 3.71
CA ASN A 166 20.40 -13.80 4.61
C ASN A 166 19.39 -12.91 3.87
N CYS A 167 19.50 -12.83 2.54
CA CYS A 167 18.61 -12.06 1.70
C CYS A 167 17.55 -12.95 1.02
N ASN A 168 16.42 -12.36 0.61
CA ASN A 168 15.36 -13.11 -0.04
C ASN A 168 15.76 -13.38 -1.50
N PRO A 169 15.82 -14.65 -1.94
CA PRO A 169 16.33 -15.00 -3.27
C PRO A 169 15.46 -14.47 -4.42
N ASN A 170 14.26 -13.98 -4.15
CA ASN A 170 13.33 -13.48 -5.16
C ASN A 170 13.24 -11.95 -5.17
N THR A 171 13.37 -11.30 -4.00
CA THR A 171 13.09 -9.86 -3.85
C THR A 171 14.32 -9.03 -3.49
N ALA A 172 15.44 -9.65 -3.11
CA ALA A 172 16.64 -8.91 -2.74
C ALA A 172 17.12 -8.02 -3.89
N LYS A 173 17.58 -6.83 -3.52
CA LYS A 173 18.14 -5.82 -4.42
C LYS A 173 19.34 -5.15 -3.77
N MET A 174 20.13 -4.43 -4.57
CA MET A 174 21.08 -3.47 -4.02
C MET A 174 20.32 -2.43 -3.19
N CYS A 175 20.79 -2.18 -1.97
CA CYS A 175 20.23 -1.14 -1.11
C CYS A 175 20.37 0.21 -1.79
N THR A 176 19.36 1.07 -1.61
CA THR A 176 19.54 2.50 -1.81
C THR A 176 20.04 3.17 -0.53
N VAL A 177 20.57 4.39 -0.64
CA VAL A 177 20.91 5.23 0.53
C VAL A 177 19.71 5.35 1.48
N TYR A 178 18.49 5.47 0.93
CA TYR A 178 17.25 5.57 1.71
C TYR A 178 16.88 4.26 2.41
N ASP A 179 17.09 3.11 1.75
CA ASP A 179 16.89 1.79 2.38
C ASP A 179 17.87 1.61 3.56
N MET A 180 19.10 2.11 3.45
CA MET A 180 20.08 2.06 4.54
C MET A 180 19.66 2.92 5.75
N TYR A 181 19.20 4.16 5.52
CA TYR A 181 18.65 4.98 6.61
C TYR A 181 17.44 4.32 7.26
N HIS A 182 16.55 3.74 6.46
CA HIS A 182 15.39 3.02 6.97
C HIS A 182 15.81 1.83 7.83
N SER A 183 16.81 1.06 7.38
CA SER A 183 17.33 -0.11 8.09
C SER A 183 17.93 0.21 9.46
N VAL A 184 18.59 1.37 9.60
CA VAL A 184 19.07 1.85 10.90
C VAL A 184 17.89 2.30 11.77
N ALA A 185 16.96 3.06 11.21
CA ALA A 185 15.81 3.59 11.95
C ALA A 185 14.86 2.49 12.46
N THR A 186 14.76 1.36 11.75
CA THR A 186 13.95 0.20 12.16
C THR A 186 14.73 -0.84 12.98
N GLY A 187 16.02 -0.62 13.22
CA GLY A 187 16.86 -1.52 14.02
C GLY A 187 17.34 -2.78 13.29
N ALA A 188 17.15 -2.89 11.98
CA ALA A 188 17.75 -3.96 11.18
C ALA A 188 19.29 -3.85 11.13
N VAL A 189 19.81 -2.61 11.17
CA VAL A 189 21.23 -2.32 11.41
C VAL A 189 21.38 -1.87 12.87
N THR A 190 22.15 -2.62 13.64
CA THR A 190 22.42 -2.38 15.06
C THR A 190 23.88 -2.01 15.29
N ALA A 191 24.26 -1.68 16.53
CA ALA A 191 25.66 -1.43 16.88
C ALA A 191 26.59 -2.62 16.57
N ALA A 192 26.06 -3.85 16.69
CA ALA A 192 26.79 -5.08 16.42
C ALA A 192 26.89 -5.42 14.93
N THR A 193 26.03 -4.84 14.08
CA THR A 193 26.11 -5.04 12.63
C THR A 193 27.46 -4.58 12.11
N ASN A 194 28.03 -5.35 11.19
CA ASN A 194 29.27 -5.00 10.50
C ASN A 194 28.96 -4.80 9.02
N ILE A 195 29.07 -3.56 8.56
CA ILE A 195 28.91 -3.20 7.15
C ILE A 195 30.23 -2.61 6.70
N THR A 196 31.03 -3.42 6.02
CA THR A 196 32.25 -2.93 5.37
C THR A 196 31.90 -2.07 4.17
N GLN A 197 32.83 -1.26 3.70
CA GLN A 197 32.58 -0.32 2.59
C GLN A 197 32.02 -1.05 1.38
N SER A 198 30.76 -0.75 1.03
CA SER A 198 30.00 -1.48 0.03
C SER A 198 29.28 -0.55 -0.92
N TRP A 199 29.12 -0.95 -2.17
CA TRP A 199 28.26 -0.27 -3.13
C TRP A 199 26.84 -0.16 -2.61
N VAL A 200 26.29 1.05 -2.72
CA VAL A 200 24.90 1.39 -2.45
C VAL A 200 24.40 2.27 -3.59
N HIS A 201 23.14 2.14 -3.97
CA HIS A 201 22.58 2.98 -5.02
C HIS A 201 22.12 4.33 -4.46
N MET A 202 22.57 5.40 -5.11
CA MET A 202 22.14 6.77 -4.93
C MET A 202 21.80 7.31 -6.32
N SER A 203 20.51 7.41 -6.60
CA SER A 203 20.06 8.15 -7.78
C SER A 203 20.25 9.63 -7.48
N ALA A 204 21.27 10.22 -8.08
CA ALA A 204 21.52 11.63 -8.01
C ALA A 204 22.17 12.00 -9.32
N TRP A 205 21.39 12.71 -10.14
CA TRP A 205 21.69 13.18 -11.48
C TRP A 205 22.86 14.21 -11.54
N GLN A 206 23.75 14.15 -10.55
CA GLN A 206 24.81 15.10 -10.25
C GLN A 206 26.20 14.43 -10.22
N HIS A 207 26.30 13.11 -10.49
CA HIS A 207 27.55 12.36 -10.34
C HIS A 207 28.51 12.42 -11.54
N ASN A 208 28.38 13.43 -12.41
CA ASN A 208 29.18 13.55 -13.63
C ASN A 208 29.97 14.87 -13.67
N ARG A 209 31.27 14.77 -13.97
CA ARG A 209 32.06 15.91 -14.44
C ARG A 209 31.52 16.36 -15.79
N THR A 210 31.24 17.65 -15.95
CA THR A 210 30.68 18.28 -17.17
C THR A 210 31.52 18.04 -18.43
N ALA A 211 32.83 17.76 -18.27
CA ALA A 211 33.79 17.70 -19.38
C ALA A 211 33.97 16.30 -20.03
N GLY A 212 33.18 15.29 -19.66
CA GLY A 212 33.31 13.92 -20.18
C GLY A 212 32.16 13.40 -21.06
N ALA A 213 30.97 14.01 -21.04
CA ALA A 213 29.69 13.49 -21.60
C ALA A 213 29.33 12.06 -21.05
N THR A 214 28.09 11.70 -20.70
CA THR A 214 26.83 11.83 -21.43
C THR A 214 25.62 12.05 -20.48
N PRO A 215 25.38 13.29 -20.01
CA PRO A 215 24.12 13.63 -19.31
C PRO A 215 22.88 13.34 -20.16
N ASN A 216 23.00 13.38 -21.49
CA ASN A 216 21.86 13.23 -22.43
C ASN A 216 21.26 11.81 -22.52
N ASN A 217 21.88 10.80 -21.91
CA ASN A 217 21.36 9.42 -21.90
C ASN A 217 20.71 9.04 -20.55
N GLY A 218 20.60 9.97 -19.59
CA GLY A 218 20.03 9.69 -18.26
C GLY A 218 20.90 8.76 -17.39
N LEU A 219 22.22 8.72 -17.64
CA LEU A 219 23.19 7.84 -16.97
C LEU A 219 24.15 8.64 -16.06
N ASN A 220 23.61 9.55 -15.28
CA ASN A 220 24.36 10.43 -14.38
C ASN A 220 24.25 10.05 -12.90
N ASP A 221 23.71 8.85 -12.63
CA ASP A 221 23.75 8.20 -11.33
C ASP A 221 25.08 7.43 -11.13
N ASN A 222 25.18 6.62 -10.06
CA ASN A 222 26.40 5.87 -9.74
C ASN A 222 27.00 5.14 -10.95
N CYS A 223 28.24 5.48 -11.30
CA CYS A 223 29.00 4.79 -12.35
C CYS A 223 28.21 4.59 -13.66
N GLY A 224 27.42 5.59 -14.06
CA GLY A 224 26.61 5.51 -15.26
C GLY A 224 25.51 4.46 -15.18
N GLY A 225 24.81 4.37 -14.05
CA GLY A 225 23.81 3.34 -13.81
C GLY A 225 24.41 1.94 -13.61
N TRP A 226 25.63 1.87 -13.07
CA TRP A 226 26.42 0.66 -12.89
C TRP A 226 26.83 -0.05 -14.19
N THR A 227 27.14 0.73 -15.22
CA THR A 227 27.55 0.20 -16.54
C THR A 227 29.02 0.47 -16.85
N TYR A 228 29.73 1.24 -16.03
CA TYR A 228 31.04 1.77 -16.36
C TYR A 228 32.14 1.25 -15.41
N PRO A 229 33.15 0.51 -15.92
CA PRO A 229 34.11 -0.21 -15.07
C PRO A 229 35.40 0.54 -14.76
N THR A 230 35.65 1.70 -15.38
CA THR A 230 36.97 2.35 -15.38
C THR A 230 36.92 3.73 -14.69
N GLY A 231 38.05 4.45 -14.71
CA GLY A 231 38.19 5.74 -14.03
C GLY A 231 38.48 6.92 -14.97
N ASP A 232 38.64 6.68 -16.27
CA ASP A 232 39.04 7.68 -17.27
C ASP A 232 38.00 8.79 -17.46
N LEU A 233 36.71 8.48 -17.36
CA LEU A 233 35.62 9.46 -17.37
C LEU A 233 35.44 10.17 -16.02
N GLN A 234 36.21 9.79 -15.00
CA GLN A 234 36.12 10.29 -13.62
C GLN A 234 34.72 10.15 -13.01
N TRP A 235 33.90 9.24 -13.56
CA TRP A 235 32.65 8.83 -12.95
C TRP A 235 32.94 8.15 -11.62
N TYR A 236 31.98 8.30 -10.71
CA TYR A 236 32.11 7.79 -9.37
C TYR A 236 30.79 7.20 -8.89
N GLY A 237 30.91 6.32 -7.89
CA GLY A 237 29.78 5.70 -7.22
C GLY A 237 29.59 6.25 -5.82
N THR A 238 28.66 5.64 -5.11
CA THR A 238 28.41 5.88 -3.69
C THR A 238 28.58 4.53 -2.98
N THR A 239 29.28 4.57 -1.86
CA THR A 239 29.39 3.41 -0.97
C THR A 239 28.71 3.70 0.36
N VAL A 240 28.46 2.66 1.14
CA VAL A 240 27.98 2.75 2.52
C VAL A 240 28.93 2.01 3.45
N GLU A 241 29.16 2.59 4.62
CA GLU A 241 29.89 1.98 5.74
C GLU A 241 29.12 2.21 7.04
N TRP A 242 29.16 1.23 7.93
CA TRP A 242 28.69 1.38 9.30
C TRP A 242 29.89 1.39 10.25
N LYS A 243 30.40 2.59 10.55
CA LYS A 243 31.64 2.80 11.31
C LYS A 243 31.49 3.90 12.35
N ALA A 244 32.47 4.00 13.24
CA ALA A 244 32.51 5.05 14.26
C ALA A 244 32.48 6.44 13.61
N ALA A 245 31.53 7.27 14.05
CA ALA A 245 31.55 8.70 13.80
C ALA A 245 32.71 9.35 14.55
N GLN A 246 33.00 10.61 14.23
CA GLN A 246 34.08 11.36 14.90
C GLN A 246 33.91 11.44 16.42
N THR A 247 32.67 11.36 16.93
CA THR A 247 32.35 11.40 18.35
C THR A 247 32.38 10.03 19.04
N GLY A 248 32.64 8.94 18.31
CA GLY A 248 32.75 7.58 18.84
C GLY A 248 31.63 6.61 18.41
N PRO A 249 30.33 6.92 18.64
CA PRO A 249 29.23 6.05 18.24
C PRO A 249 29.22 5.74 16.75
N LYS A 250 28.77 4.54 16.36
CA LYS A 250 28.66 4.17 14.94
C LYS A 250 27.56 4.98 14.24
N ALA A 251 27.83 5.36 13.00
CA ALA A 251 26.89 6.05 12.11
C ALA A 251 27.00 5.50 10.68
N LEU A 252 26.01 5.82 9.86
CA LEU A 252 26.09 5.59 8.42
C LEU A 252 27.03 6.62 7.80
N HIS A 253 28.01 6.12 7.07
CA HIS A 253 28.87 6.94 6.23
C HIS A 253 28.58 6.60 4.78
N PHE A 254 28.44 7.62 3.94
CA PHE A 254 28.23 7.46 2.50
C PHE A 254 29.35 8.10 1.70
N PRO A 255 30.55 7.48 1.61
CA PRO A 255 31.61 8.00 0.77
C PRO A 255 31.15 8.05 -0.69
N SER A 256 31.33 9.21 -1.31
CA SER A 256 31.03 9.48 -2.71
C SER A 256 31.89 10.67 -3.18
N GLY A 257 32.17 10.75 -4.47
CA GLY A 257 32.90 11.86 -5.07
C GLY A 257 34.02 11.42 -6.02
N PRO A 258 34.42 12.32 -6.93
CA PRO A 258 35.55 12.07 -7.83
C PRO A 258 36.83 11.90 -7.01
N GLY A 259 37.57 10.81 -7.24
CA GLY A 259 38.80 10.49 -6.49
C GLY A 259 38.59 9.90 -5.09
N VAL A 260 37.33 9.78 -4.63
CA VAL A 260 36.99 9.09 -3.37
C VAL A 260 36.50 7.68 -3.66
N VAL A 261 35.51 7.57 -4.55
CA VAL A 261 34.85 6.30 -4.90
C VAL A 261 34.76 6.14 -6.41
N GLY A 262 35.90 5.96 -7.07
CA GLY A 262 35.98 5.79 -8.52
C GLY A 262 35.40 4.46 -8.99
N CYS A 263 34.83 4.45 -10.20
CA CYS A 263 34.16 3.26 -10.73
C CYS A 263 35.08 2.07 -11.03
N ALA A 264 36.39 2.28 -11.11
CA ALA A 264 37.37 1.21 -11.21
C ALA A 264 37.62 0.45 -9.89
N GLN A 265 37.26 1.05 -8.75
CA GLN A 265 37.42 0.41 -7.45
C GLN A 265 36.42 -0.75 -7.31
N ARG A 266 36.73 -1.67 -6.39
CA ARG A 266 35.96 -2.90 -6.20
C ARG A 266 35.50 -2.99 -4.75
N PHE A 267 34.18 -2.97 -4.56
CA PHE A 267 33.55 -3.05 -3.24
C PHE A 267 32.47 -4.14 -3.23
N PRO A 268 32.23 -4.80 -2.08
CA PRO A 268 31.01 -5.60 -1.88
C PRO A 268 29.75 -4.81 -2.24
N ILE A 269 28.61 -5.47 -2.42
CA ILE A 269 27.32 -4.79 -2.62
C ILE A 269 26.49 -4.89 -1.34
N ALA A 270 25.99 -3.77 -0.83
CA ALA A 270 25.01 -3.79 0.26
C ALA A 270 23.64 -4.20 -0.29
N CYS A 271 23.02 -5.20 0.33
CA CYS A 271 21.79 -5.83 -0.15
C CYS A 271 20.63 -5.64 0.82
N CYS A 272 19.45 -5.38 0.29
CA CYS A 272 18.22 -5.09 1.02
C CYS A 272 17.04 -5.93 0.49
N ASN A 273 16.08 -6.24 1.37
CA ASN A 273 14.85 -6.99 1.08
C ASN A 273 13.61 -6.16 1.38
#